data_AF-A0A2E7VV94-F1
#
_entry.id   AF-A0A2E7VV94-F1
#
_cell.length_a   1.000
_cell.length_b   1.000
_cell.length_c   1.000
_cell.angle_alpha   90.00
_cell.angle_beta   90.00
_cell.angle_gamma   90.00
#
_symmetry.space_group_name_H-M   'P 1'
#
loop_
_entity.id
_entity.type
_entity.pdbx_description
1 polymer ?
#
loop_
_entity_poly.entity_id
_entity_poly.type
_entity_poly.pdbx_seq_one_letter_code
_entity_poly.pdbx_strand_id
1 'polypeptide(L)' 'MKTIVYIIGFSGTGKSVSSELAAKSLGWKYYDMDKIIEYESGKSINEIFDSNGESWFRKKESELLIRLS' A
#
# COMPACT_ATOMS: atom_id res chain seq x y z
N MET A 1 -14.17 13.80 13.00
CA MET A 1 -13.72 13.44 11.63
C MET A 1 -12.46 12.60 11.75
N LYS A 2 -12.33 11.53 10.96
CA LYS A 2 -11.11 10.73 10.90
C LYS A 2 -10.22 11.32 9.80
N THR A 3 -9.03 11.79 10.15
CA THR A 3 -8.06 12.28 9.16
C THR A 3 -7.26 11.10 8.63
N ILE A 4 -7.18 10.98 7.30
CA ILE A 4 -6.37 9.98 6.61
C ILE A 4 -5.38 10.73 5.72
N VAL A 5 -4.12 10.30 5.76
CA VAL A 5 -3.04 10.89 4.96
C VAL A 5 -2.53 9.84 4.00
N TYR A 6 -2.53 10.17 2.71
CA TYR A 6 -1.98 9.33 1.65
C TYR A 6 -0.60 9.83 1.25
N ILE A 7 0.37 8.92 1.17
CA ILE A 7 1.74 9.23 0.76
C ILE A 7 1.98 8.64 -0.62
N ILE A 8 2.17 9.51 -1.62
CA ILE A 8 2.33 9.15 -3.03
C ILE A 8 3.75 9.45 -3.55
N GLY A 9 4.12 8.82 -4.67
CA GLY A 9 5.38 9.05 -5.38
C GLY A 9 6.01 7.75 -5.91
N PHE A 10 7.09 7.86 -6.68
CA PHE A 10 7.75 6.72 -7.35
C PHE A 10 8.38 5.72 -6.37
N SER A 11 8.51 4.45 -6.77
CA SER A 11 9.22 3.43 -5.99
C SER A 11 10.68 3.85 -5.73
N GLY A 12 11.25 3.39 -4.61
CA GLY A 12 12.64 3.72 -4.24
C GLY A 12 12.88 5.12 -3.64
N THR A 13 11.88 6.02 -3.61
CA THR A 13 12.04 7.38 -3.05
C THR A 13 11.92 7.48 -1.52
N GLY A 14 11.87 6.36 -0.80
CA GLY A 14 11.82 6.33 0.67
C GLY A 14 10.44 6.52 1.31
N LYS A 15 9.35 6.51 0.53
CA LYS A 15 7.98 6.73 1.04
C LYS A 15 7.59 5.83 2.20
N SER A 16 7.83 4.52 2.11
CA SER A 16 7.44 3.57 3.16
C SER A 16 8.15 3.90 4.48
N VAL A 17 9.45 4.18 4.42
CA VAL A 17 10.23 4.57 5.61
C VAL A 17 9.74 5.88 6.21
N SER A 18 9.60 6.93 5.40
CA SER A 18 9.16 8.24 5.89
C SER A 18 7.73 8.21 6.46
N SER A 19 6.83 7.46 5.82
CA SER A 19 5.42 7.34 6.27
C SER A 19 5.28 6.52 7.55
N GLU A 20 6.04 5.43 7.70
CA GLU A 20 6.08 4.65 8.94
C GLU A 20 6.61 5.50 10.11
N LEU A 21 7.71 6.23 9.90
CA LEU A 21 8.28 7.13 10.91
C LEU A 21 7.31 8.26 11.29
N ALA A 22 6.64 8.85 10.30
CA ALA A 22 5.65 9.89 10.54
C ALA A 22 4.46 9.35 11.35
N ALA A 23 3.90 8.20 10.96
CA ALA A 23 2.80 7.56 11.67
C ALA A 23 3.19 7.21 13.11
N LYS A 24 4.38 6.63 13.31
CA LYS A 24 4.91 6.33 14.66
C LYS A 24 5.04 7.59 15.51
N SER A 25 5.57 8.68 14.95
CA SER A 25 5.75 9.95 15.67
C SER A 25 4.43 10.61 16.04
N LEU A 26 3.40 10.41 15.22
CA LEU A 26 2.04 10.93 15.47
C LEU A 26 1.18 10.00 16.34
N GLY A 27 1.66 8.78 16.65
CA GLY A 27 0.85 7.75 17.30
C GLY A 27 -0.29 7.22 16.41
N TRP A 28 -0.14 7.30 15.10
CA TRP A 28 -1.13 6.90 14.11
C TRP A 28 -0.91 5.47 13.62
N LYS A 29 -1.98 4.86 13.10
CA LYS A 29 -1.87 3.58 12.39
C LYS A 29 -1.20 3.80 11.03
N TYR A 30 -0.28 2.89 10.70
CA TYR A 30 0.40 2.83 9.41
C TYR A 30 -0.13 1.64 8.60
N TYR A 31 -0.34 1.85 7.30
CA TYR A 31 -0.75 0.82 6.36
C TYR A 31 0.16 0.89 5.13
N ASP A 32 0.82 -0.23 4.81
CA ASP A 32 1.56 -0.42 3.58
C ASP A 32 0.68 -1.22 2.61
N MET A 33 0.18 -0.58 1.56
CA MET A 33 -0.78 -1.20 0.65
C MET A 33 -0.18 -2.37 -0.12
N ASP A 34 1.09 -2.27 -0.52
CA ASP A 34 1.81 -3.33 -1.23
C ASP A 34 1.87 -4.59 -0.38
N LYS A 35 2.30 -4.46 0.88
CA LYS A 35 2.37 -5.59 1.83
C LYS A 35 1.02 -6.21 2.12
N ILE A 36 -0.04 -5.40 2.21
CA ILE A 36 -1.40 -5.92 2.44
C ILE A 36 -1.86 -6.73 1.23
N ILE A 37 -1.62 -6.26 0.01
CA ILE A 37 -1.99 -6.98 -1.21
C ILE A 37 -1.19 -8.28 -1.34
N GLU A 38 0.11 -8.27 -1.05
CA GLU A 38 0.94 -9.48 -1.04
C GLU A 38 0.42 -10.50 -0.01
N TYR A 39 0.10 -10.04 1.20
CA TYR A 39 -0.45 -10.89 2.24
C TYR A 39 -1.80 -11.50 1.86
N GLU A 40 -2.73 -10.70 1.31
CA GLU A 40 -4.07 -11.17 0.91
C GLU A 40 -4.05 -12.09 -0.32
N SER A 41 -3.10 -11.87 -1.22
CA SER A 41 -2.95 -12.69 -2.43
C SER A 41 -2.12 -13.95 -2.20
N GLY A 42 -1.33 -14.01 -1.13
CA GLY A 42 -0.38 -15.08 -0.87
C GLY A 42 0.76 -15.15 -1.89
N LYS A 43 1.02 -14.04 -2.59
CA LYS A 43 2.01 -13.91 -3.66
C LYS A 43 2.77 -12.60 -3.53
N SER A 44 4.02 -12.58 -3.94
CA SER A 44 4.77 -11.32 -4.12
C SER A 44 4.21 -10.49 -5.26
N ILE A 45 4.47 -9.17 -5.28
CA ILE A 45 4.05 -8.30 -6.39
C ILE A 45 4.58 -8.81 -7.74
N ASN A 46 5.81 -9.32 -7.78
CA ASN A 46 6.39 -9.88 -9.00
C ASN A 46 5.58 -11.09 -9.49
N GLU A 47 5.26 -12.03 -8.59
CA GLU A 47 4.42 -13.19 -8.95
C GLU A 47 3.00 -12.78 -9.36
N ILE A 48 2.45 -11.73 -8.76
CA ILE A 48 1.16 -11.16 -9.17
C ILE A 48 1.26 -10.58 -10.58
N PHE A 49 2.30 -9.81 -10.89
CA PHE A 49 2.49 -9.25 -12.23
C PHE A 49 2.66 -10.34 -13.27
N ASP A 50 3.45 -11.38 -12.98
CA ASP A 50 3.69 -12.49 -13.88
C ASP A 50 2.43 -13.34 -14.13
N SER A 51 1.60 -13.57 -13.10
CA SER A 51 0.45 -14.47 -13.20
C SER A 51 -0.90 -13.80 -13.46
N ASN A 52 -1.09 -12.57 -12.98
CA ASN A 52 -2.36 -11.82 -13.04
C ASN A 52 -2.24 -10.53 -13.89
N GLY A 53 -1.04 -10.02 -14.12
CA GLY A 53 -0.78 -8.77 -14.83
C GLY A 53 -0.97 -7.53 -13.96
N GLU A 54 -0.36 -6.42 -14.38
CA GLU A 54 -0.40 -5.14 -13.66
C GLU A 54 -1.82 -4.60 -13.49
N SER A 55 -2.69 -4.75 -14.51
CA SER A 55 -4.07 -4.25 -14.45
C SER A 55 -4.85 -4.85 -13.29
N TRP A 56 -4.65 -6.15 -13.01
CA TRP A 56 -5.25 -6.80 -11.86
C TRP A 56 -4.74 -6.21 -10.55
N PHE A 57 -3.42 -5.97 -10.44
CA PHE A 57 -2.85 -5.35 -9.26
C PHE A 57 -3.37 -3.92 -9.04
N ARG A 58 -3.46 -3.09 -10.08
CA ARG A 58 -4.04 -1.74 -9.98
C ARG A 58 -5.49 -1.75 -9.53
N LYS A 59 -6.26 -2.76 -9.96
CA LYS A 59 -7.62 -2.98 -9.45
C LYS A 59 -7.61 -3.31 -7.95
N LYS A 60 -6.68 -4.16 -7.47
CA LYS A 60 -6.54 -4.47 -6.05
C LYS A 60 -6.08 -3.29 -5.20
N GLU A 61 -5.16 -2.46 -5.69
CA GLU A 61 -4.82 -1.20 -5.05
C GLU A 61 -6.06 -0.31 -4.86
N SER A 62 -6.87 -0.19 -5.91
CA SER A 62 -8.08 0.65 -5.90
C SER A 62 -9.13 0.12 -4.92
N GLU A 63 -9.38 -1.19 -4.91
CA GLU A 63 -10.28 -1.86 -3.96
C GLU A 63 -9.81 -1.66 -2.51
N LEU A 64 -8.51 -1.82 -2.26
CA LEU A 64 -7.91 -1.65 -0.94
C LEU A 64 -7.99 -0.19 -0.46
N LEU A 65 -7.71 0.77 -1.35
CA LEU A 65 -7.77 2.19 -1.04
C LEU A 65 -9.17 2.60 -0.57
N ILE A 66 -10.22 2.14 -1.27
CA ILE A 66 -11.62 2.40 -0.91
C ILE A 66 -11.95 1.77 0.45
N ARG A 67 -11.45 0.58 0.74
CA ARG A 67 -11.69 -0.12 2.02
C ARG A 67 -11.03 0.56 3.21
N LEU A 68 -9.89 1.22 3.01
CA LEU A 68 -9.13 1.90 4.07
C LEU A 68 -9.56 3.36 4.31
N SER A 69 -10.22 3.96 3.31
CA SER A 69 -10.80 5.31 3.35
C SER A 69 -12.00 5.38 4.29
#